data_AF-A0A965VEA7-F1
#
_entry.id   AF-A0A965VEA7-F1
#
_cell.length_a   1.000
_cell.length_b   1.000
_cell.length_c   1.000
_cell.angle_alpha   90.00
_cell.angle_beta   90.00
_cell.angle_gamma   90.00
#
_symmetry.space_group_name_H-M   'P 1'
#
loop_
_entity.id
_entity.type
_entity.pdbx_description
1 polymer ?
#
loop_
_entity_poly.entity_id
_entity_poly.type
_entity_poly.pdbx_seq_one_letter_code
_entity_poly.pdbx_strand_id
1 'polypeptide(L)'
;MTETDRFNTTQPALPADTDLTAMEDLLDDLRTRSEEVPQWEFCEGFLAALVCCRRTIGADEFLEVLLDPEGFADATQREAFLALWQRRHDAVRAALAADVQELSDEAAYHPDLVDVRGAVMALSEAERAEMGEDAQDVPAFAQVWALGFMYAVENWPQEWVAPRDKEAARAVEAAM
;
A
#
# COMPACT_ATOMS: atom_id res chain seq x y z
N MET A 1 -27.08 -16.43 -38.03
CA MET A 1 -27.49 -15.56 -36.93
C MET A 1 -26.75 -16.07 -35.72
N THR A 2 -25.59 -15.47 -35.47
CA THR A 2 -24.51 -16.01 -34.63
C THR A 2 -24.71 -15.64 -33.16
N GLU A 3 -24.77 -16.71 -32.37
CA GLU A 3 -24.36 -16.87 -30.98
C GLU A 3 -23.07 -16.13 -30.64
N THR A 4 -23.04 -15.38 -29.54
CA THR A 4 -21.95 -15.26 -28.56
C THR A 4 -22.42 -14.30 -27.46
N ASP A 5 -23.11 -14.83 -26.45
CA ASP A 5 -23.27 -14.19 -25.15
C ASP A 5 -22.14 -14.75 -24.27
N ARG A 6 -21.04 -13.98 -24.13
CA ARG A 6 -19.88 -14.36 -23.33
C ARG A 6 -19.97 -13.64 -21.99
N PHE A 7 -20.40 -14.38 -20.98
CA PHE A 7 -20.00 -14.32 -19.58
C PHE A 7 -19.30 -13.03 -19.14
N ASN A 8 -20.09 -12.04 -18.73
CA ASN A 8 -19.59 -11.02 -17.80
C ASN A 8 -19.77 -11.56 -16.38
N THR A 9 -18.85 -12.40 -15.94
CA THR A 9 -18.78 -12.81 -14.54
C THR A 9 -18.18 -11.66 -13.76
N THR A 10 -19.02 -10.73 -13.28
CA THR A 10 -18.63 -9.82 -12.20
C THR A 10 -18.45 -10.69 -10.97
N GLN A 11 -17.21 -11.11 -10.72
CA GLN A 11 -16.81 -11.66 -9.44
C GLN A 11 -17.16 -10.60 -8.38
N PRO A 12 -17.94 -10.93 -7.34
CA PRO A 12 -18.21 -9.96 -6.29
C PRO A 12 -16.87 -9.57 -5.68
N ALA A 13 -16.57 -8.28 -5.68
CA ALA A 13 -15.46 -7.75 -4.91
C ALA A 13 -15.69 -8.19 -3.46
N LEU A 14 -14.71 -8.89 -2.88
CA LEU A 14 -14.69 -9.10 -1.45
C LEU A 14 -14.72 -7.70 -0.79
N PRO A 15 -15.39 -7.53 0.37
CA PRO A 15 -15.32 -6.27 1.11
C PRO A 15 -13.85 -5.90 1.30
N ALA A 16 -13.49 -4.61 1.18
CA ALA A 16 -12.10 -4.13 1.25
C ALA A 16 -11.33 -4.75 2.44
N ASP A 17 -11.99 -4.90 3.59
CA ASP A 17 -11.45 -5.53 4.79
C ASP A 17 -10.97 -6.97 4.58
N THR A 18 -11.64 -7.80 3.78
CA THR A 18 -11.23 -9.20 3.56
C THR A 18 -9.99 -9.30 2.67
N ASP A 19 -9.87 -8.44 1.67
CA ASP A 19 -8.67 -8.39 0.83
C ASP A 19 -7.46 -7.87 1.63
N LEU A 20 -7.66 -6.90 2.52
CA LEU A 20 -6.61 -6.38 3.41
C LEU A 20 -6.13 -7.48 4.37
N THR A 21 -7.05 -8.17 5.07
CA THR A 21 -6.68 -9.31 5.94
C THR A 21 -5.94 -10.40 5.16
N ALA A 22 -6.40 -10.74 3.94
CA ALA A 22 -5.73 -11.74 3.12
C ALA A 22 -4.31 -11.32 2.68
N MET A 23 -4.07 -10.02 2.49
CA MET A 23 -2.75 -9.48 2.19
C MET A 23 -1.83 -9.50 3.42
N GLU A 24 -2.34 -9.12 4.59
CA GLU A 24 -1.62 -9.23 5.86
C GLU A 24 -1.20 -10.66 6.15
N ASP A 25 -2.15 -11.61 6.09
CA ASP A 25 -1.89 -13.05 6.29
C ASP A 25 -0.80 -13.58 5.34
N LEU A 26 -0.81 -13.11 4.08
CA LEU A 26 0.18 -13.50 3.08
C LEU A 26 1.57 -12.93 3.42
N LEU A 27 1.65 -11.65 3.78
CA LEU A 27 2.90 -11.02 4.22
C LEU A 27 3.45 -11.66 5.49
N ASP A 28 2.59 -12.04 6.43
CA ASP A 28 2.97 -12.76 7.65
C ASP A 28 3.54 -14.14 7.32
N ASP A 29 2.91 -14.89 6.42
CA ASP A 29 3.45 -16.17 5.96
C ASP A 29 4.81 -16.01 5.25
N LEU A 30 4.97 -15.00 4.38
CA LEU A 30 6.26 -14.68 3.76
C LEU A 30 7.33 -14.37 4.80
N ARG A 31 6.97 -13.64 5.87
CA ARG A 31 7.89 -13.26 6.94
C ARG A 31 8.42 -14.45 7.74
N THR A 32 7.71 -15.58 7.75
CA THR A 32 8.23 -16.84 8.33
C THR A 32 9.47 -17.37 7.62
N ARG A 33 9.71 -16.96 6.37
CA ARG A 33 10.85 -17.36 5.54
C ARG A 33 11.87 -16.25 5.33
N SER A 34 11.48 -14.99 5.45
CA SER A 34 12.35 -13.82 5.31
C SER A 34 11.92 -12.71 6.27
N GLU A 35 12.71 -12.48 7.31
CA GLU A 35 12.42 -11.47 8.35
C GLU A 35 12.38 -10.03 7.79
N GLU A 36 13.00 -9.81 6.63
CA GLU A 36 13.02 -8.51 5.92
C GLU A 36 11.71 -8.19 5.20
N VAL A 37 10.74 -9.12 5.15
CA VAL A 37 9.43 -8.88 4.52
C VAL A 37 8.69 -7.76 5.26
N PRO A 38 8.41 -6.62 4.60
CA PRO A 38 7.76 -5.49 5.24
C PRO A 38 6.33 -5.83 5.70
N GLN A 39 5.83 -5.05 6.66
CA GLN A 39 4.42 -5.09 7.07
C GLN A 39 3.53 -4.38 6.04
N TRP A 40 2.22 -4.65 6.10
CA TRP A 40 1.26 -4.11 5.14
C TRP A 40 1.28 -2.58 5.07
N GLU A 41 1.35 -1.88 6.22
CA GLU A 41 1.38 -0.40 6.23
C GLU A 41 2.54 0.17 5.36
N PHE A 42 3.71 -0.47 5.39
CA PHE A 42 4.84 -0.09 4.53
C PHE A 42 4.54 -0.41 3.06
N CYS A 43 4.07 -1.63 2.78
CA CYS A 43 3.68 -2.06 1.44
C CYS A 43 2.64 -1.13 0.82
N GLU A 44 1.70 -0.63 1.61
CA GLU A 44 0.67 0.28 1.16
C GLU A 44 1.22 1.65 0.78
N GLY A 45 2.11 2.23 1.61
CA GLY A 45 2.80 3.47 1.27
C GLY A 45 3.59 3.34 -0.03
N PHE A 46 4.31 2.22 -0.18
CA PHE A 46 5.03 1.88 -1.39
C PHE A 46 4.08 1.75 -2.60
N LEU A 47 2.96 1.05 -2.45
CA LEU A 47 1.93 0.90 -3.49
C LEU A 47 1.35 2.25 -3.91
N ALA A 48 1.03 3.13 -2.97
CA ALA A 48 0.52 4.47 -3.25
C ALA A 48 1.54 5.32 -4.03
N ALA A 49 2.83 5.21 -3.70
CA ALA A 49 3.89 5.84 -4.47
C ALA A 49 3.95 5.30 -5.91
N LEU A 50 3.85 3.99 -6.11
CA LEU A 50 3.83 3.41 -7.47
C LEU A 50 2.63 3.89 -8.30
N VAL A 51 1.45 4.05 -7.68
CA VAL A 51 0.26 4.61 -8.35
C VAL A 51 0.53 6.02 -8.87
N CYS A 52 1.30 6.81 -8.12
CA CYS A 52 1.68 8.19 -8.46
C CYS A 52 2.83 8.29 -9.48
N CYS A 53 3.56 7.20 -9.76
CA CYS A 53 4.61 7.20 -10.77
C CYS A 53 4.05 7.53 -12.17
N ARG A 54 4.86 8.22 -12.99
CA ARG A 54 4.46 8.63 -14.35
C ARG A 54 4.35 7.43 -15.29
N ARG A 55 5.27 6.47 -15.14
CA ARG A 55 5.22 5.17 -15.78
C ARG A 55 4.63 4.13 -14.82
N THR A 56 3.87 3.19 -15.37
CA THR A 56 3.52 1.97 -14.65
C THR A 56 4.76 1.11 -14.39
N ILE A 57 5.10 0.93 -13.12
CA ILE A 57 6.16 0.02 -12.68
C ILE A 57 5.59 -1.41 -12.70
N GLY A 58 6.24 -2.30 -13.44
CA GLY A 58 5.75 -3.66 -13.64
C GLY A 58 5.93 -4.55 -12.41
N ALA A 59 5.16 -5.64 -12.33
CA ALA A 59 5.20 -6.59 -11.21
C ALA A 59 6.60 -7.12 -10.90
N ASP A 60 7.33 -7.57 -11.92
CA ASP A 60 8.67 -8.12 -11.73
C ASP A 60 9.65 -7.03 -11.21
N GLU A 61 9.51 -5.80 -11.71
CA GLU A 61 10.37 -4.67 -11.34
C GLU A 61 10.13 -4.19 -9.91
N PHE A 62 8.88 -4.00 -9.49
CA PHE A 62 8.63 -3.54 -8.13
C PHE A 62 8.85 -4.65 -7.10
N LEU A 63 8.61 -5.92 -7.47
CA LEU A 63 8.84 -7.04 -6.57
C LEU A 63 10.32 -7.16 -6.21
N GLU A 64 11.26 -7.02 -7.16
CA GLU A 64 12.70 -7.04 -6.89
C GLU A 64 13.16 -5.98 -5.86
N VAL A 65 12.40 -4.89 -5.71
CA VAL A 65 12.67 -3.82 -4.76
C VAL A 65 11.96 -4.03 -3.43
N LEU A 66 10.70 -4.49 -3.47
CA LEU A 66 9.86 -4.61 -2.26
C LEU A 66 10.10 -5.91 -1.48
N LEU A 67 10.34 -7.02 -2.18
CA LEU A 67 10.41 -8.37 -1.63
C LEU A 67 11.56 -9.15 -2.27
N ASP A 68 11.97 -10.25 -1.66
CA ASP A 68 12.74 -11.27 -2.39
C ASP A 68 11.78 -12.09 -3.26
N PRO A 69 11.86 -12.06 -4.60
CA PRO A 69 11.00 -12.86 -5.45
C PRO A 69 11.13 -14.37 -5.24
N GLU A 70 12.25 -14.85 -4.68
CA GLU A 70 12.45 -16.25 -4.29
C GLU A 70 11.84 -16.58 -2.92
N GLY A 71 11.34 -15.58 -2.18
CA GLY A 71 10.69 -15.74 -0.88
C GLY A 71 9.27 -16.34 -0.92
N PHE A 72 8.62 -16.29 -2.09
CA PHE A 72 7.33 -16.95 -2.31
C PHE A 72 7.46 -18.47 -2.23
N ALA A 73 6.53 -19.13 -1.57
CA ALA A 73 6.53 -20.59 -1.44
C ALA A 73 6.37 -21.30 -2.79
N ASP A 74 5.54 -20.74 -3.67
CA ASP A 74 5.33 -21.20 -5.04
C ASP A 74 4.71 -20.10 -5.92
N ALA A 75 4.48 -20.43 -7.19
CA ALA A 75 3.84 -19.52 -8.15
C ALA A 75 2.41 -19.15 -7.76
N THR A 76 1.67 -20.02 -7.08
CA THR A 76 0.29 -19.76 -6.65
C THR A 76 0.25 -18.67 -5.60
N GLN A 77 1.16 -18.71 -4.62
CA GLN A 77 1.26 -17.66 -3.60
C GLN A 77 1.64 -16.32 -4.22
N ARG A 78 2.58 -16.32 -5.18
CA ARG A 78 2.95 -15.12 -5.93
C ARG A 78 1.77 -14.55 -6.72
N GLU A 79 1.01 -15.40 -7.40
CA GLU A 79 -0.19 -14.98 -8.14
C GLU A 79 -1.27 -14.42 -7.21
N ALA A 80 -1.47 -15.01 -6.03
CA ALA A 80 -2.39 -14.50 -5.02
C ALA A 80 -1.99 -13.11 -4.50
N PHE A 81 -0.70 -12.90 -4.19
CA PHE A 81 -0.16 -11.60 -3.81
C PHE A 81 -0.40 -10.56 -4.90
N LEU A 82 -0.03 -10.87 -6.16
CA LEU A 82 -0.19 -9.94 -7.27
C LEU A 82 -1.66 -9.63 -7.57
N ALA A 83 -2.57 -10.58 -7.38
CA ALA A 83 -4.00 -10.34 -7.53
C ALA A 83 -4.56 -9.40 -6.46
N LEU A 84 -4.15 -9.57 -5.19
CA LEU A 84 -4.53 -8.66 -4.10
C LEU A 84 -3.92 -7.27 -4.31
N TRP A 85 -2.63 -7.22 -4.65
CA TRP A 85 -1.90 -5.99 -4.99
C TRP A 85 -2.60 -5.19 -6.08
N GLN A 86 -2.96 -5.85 -7.19
CA GLN A 86 -3.61 -5.19 -8.33
C GLN A 86 -4.97 -4.60 -7.93
N ARG A 87 -5.78 -5.33 -7.14
CA ARG A 87 -7.07 -4.82 -6.65
C ARG A 87 -6.89 -3.58 -5.77
N ARG A 88 -5.93 -3.59 -4.84
CA ARG A 88 -5.65 -2.40 -4.01
C ARG A 88 -5.09 -1.26 -4.85
N HIS A 89 -4.16 -1.53 -5.76
CA HIS A 89 -3.62 -0.54 -6.69
C HIS A 89 -4.74 0.17 -7.48
N ASP A 90 -5.68 -0.58 -8.03
CA ASP A 90 -6.79 -0.02 -8.81
C ASP A 90 -7.75 0.80 -7.94
N ALA A 91 -8.02 0.36 -6.70
CA ALA A 91 -8.81 1.11 -5.73
C ALA A 91 -8.14 2.44 -5.35
N VAL A 92 -6.84 2.43 -5.03
CA VAL A 92 -6.07 3.63 -4.71
C VAL A 92 -6.02 4.58 -5.91
N ARG A 93 -5.77 4.05 -7.12
CA ARG A 93 -5.80 4.84 -8.35
C ARG A 93 -7.14 5.51 -8.58
N ALA A 94 -8.25 4.80 -8.34
CA ALA A 94 -9.59 5.34 -8.48
C ALA A 94 -9.87 6.45 -7.45
N ALA A 95 -9.48 6.24 -6.19
CA ALA A 95 -9.66 7.21 -5.12
C ALA A 95 -8.83 8.48 -5.32
N LEU A 96 -7.57 8.35 -5.75
CA LEU A 96 -6.70 9.50 -6.07
C LEU A 96 -7.17 10.28 -7.31
N ALA A 97 -7.97 9.66 -8.19
CA ALA A 97 -8.57 10.31 -9.35
C ALA A 97 -9.95 10.92 -9.06
N ALA A 98 -10.53 10.66 -7.89
CA ALA A 98 -11.82 11.18 -7.49
C ALA A 98 -11.73 12.68 -7.18
N ASP A 99 -12.72 13.45 -7.63
CA ASP A 99 -12.85 14.87 -7.28
C ASP A 99 -13.49 14.98 -5.90
N VAL A 100 -12.65 14.91 -4.87
CA VAL A 100 -13.05 15.01 -3.46
C VAL A 100 -12.82 16.43 -2.95
N GLN A 101 -13.79 16.95 -2.21
CA GLN A 101 -13.72 18.31 -1.62
C GLN A 101 -13.29 18.27 -0.16
N GLU A 102 -13.48 17.14 0.53
CA GLU A 102 -13.16 16.95 1.94
C GLU A 102 -12.63 15.52 2.16
N LEU A 103 -11.70 15.35 3.09
CA LEU A 103 -11.10 14.04 3.38
C LEU A 103 -12.07 13.04 4.02
N SER A 104 -13.20 13.50 4.56
CA SER A 104 -14.24 12.63 5.10
C SER A 104 -15.12 11.99 4.01
N ASP A 105 -14.92 12.33 2.73
CA ASP A 105 -15.61 11.69 1.62
C ASP A 105 -15.23 10.19 1.57
N GLU A 106 -16.22 9.33 1.35
CA GLU A 106 -16.01 7.89 1.18
C GLU A 106 -15.20 7.57 -0.09
N ALA A 107 -15.23 8.47 -1.08
CA ALA A 107 -14.42 8.37 -2.29
C ALA A 107 -12.96 8.81 -2.11
N ALA A 108 -12.61 9.45 -0.97
CA ALA A 108 -11.24 9.86 -0.71
C ALA A 108 -10.34 8.63 -0.50
N TYR A 109 -9.05 8.79 -0.81
CA TYR A 109 -8.08 7.75 -0.50
C TYR A 109 -7.84 7.68 1.00
N HIS A 110 -8.19 6.54 1.58
CA HIS A 110 -7.91 6.20 2.98
C HIS A 110 -6.90 5.04 3.03
N PRO A 111 -5.66 5.29 3.46
CA PRO A 111 -4.71 4.22 3.74
C PRO A 111 -5.15 3.39 4.95
N ASP A 112 -4.80 2.11 4.96
CA ASP A 112 -5.01 1.23 6.09
C ASP A 112 -3.90 1.45 7.13
N LEU A 113 -4.20 2.32 8.10
CA LEU A 113 -3.25 2.78 9.12
C LEU A 113 -3.70 2.34 10.50
N VAL A 114 -2.75 1.88 11.30
CA VAL A 114 -2.99 1.54 12.70
C VAL A 114 -2.35 2.59 13.61
N ASP A 115 -3.16 3.29 14.41
CA ASP A 115 -2.63 4.20 15.44
C ASP A 115 -2.18 3.44 16.69
N VAL A 116 -1.02 2.77 16.57
CA VAL A 116 -0.42 2.00 17.68
C VAL A 116 -0.10 2.92 18.85
N ARG A 117 0.33 4.16 18.59
CA ARG A 117 0.64 5.11 19.65
C ARG A 117 -0.61 5.53 20.42
N GLY A 118 -1.72 5.77 19.72
CA GLY A 118 -3.04 6.00 20.32
C GLY A 118 -3.52 4.79 21.13
N ALA A 119 -3.35 3.56 20.60
CA ALA A 119 -3.68 2.34 21.32
C ALA A 119 -2.87 2.20 22.63
N VAL A 120 -1.56 2.49 22.59
CA VAL A 120 -0.69 2.48 23.77
C VAL A 120 -1.12 3.54 24.79
N MET A 121 -1.54 4.72 24.36
CA MET A 121 -2.07 5.75 25.26
C MET A 121 -3.39 5.32 25.93
N ALA A 122 -4.16 4.43 25.30
CA ALA A 122 -5.40 3.90 25.85
C ALA A 122 -5.18 2.77 26.89
N LEU A 123 -3.97 2.18 26.94
CA LEU A 123 -3.61 1.14 27.90
C LEU A 123 -3.55 1.68 29.34
N SER A 124 -3.86 0.79 30.29
CA SER A 124 -3.68 1.07 31.71
C SER A 124 -2.21 1.31 32.06
N GLU A 125 -1.95 1.88 33.24
CA GLU A 125 -0.57 2.12 33.70
C GLU A 125 0.22 0.81 33.86
N ALA A 126 -0.45 -0.27 34.29
CA ALA A 126 0.17 -1.59 34.42
C ALA A 126 0.58 -2.17 33.05
N GLU A 127 -0.32 -2.15 32.07
CA GLU A 127 -0.05 -2.62 30.70
C GLU A 127 1.05 -1.78 30.02
N ARG A 128 1.04 -0.45 30.22
CA ARG A 128 2.13 0.41 29.70
C ARG A 128 3.47 0.13 30.36
N ALA A 129 3.49 -0.20 31.65
CA ALA A 129 4.72 -0.57 32.34
C ALA A 129 5.30 -1.90 31.83
N GLU A 130 4.45 -2.84 31.42
CA GLU A 130 4.87 -4.12 30.84
C GLU A 130 5.57 -3.96 29.48
N MET A 131 5.24 -2.90 28.72
CA MET A 131 5.91 -2.59 27.45
C MET A 131 7.37 -2.13 27.61
N GLY A 132 7.78 -1.68 28.80
CA GLY A 132 9.17 -1.32 29.07
C GLY A 132 9.73 -0.25 28.11
N GLU A 133 10.86 -0.56 27.46
CA GLU A 133 11.56 0.31 26.49
C GLU A 133 10.90 0.29 25.10
N ASP A 134 10.05 -0.70 24.81
CA ASP A 134 9.39 -0.85 23.51
C ASP A 134 8.32 0.25 23.29
N ALA A 135 7.80 0.85 24.37
CA ALA A 135 6.85 1.95 24.30
C ALA A 135 7.43 3.21 23.63
N GLN A 136 8.75 3.40 23.69
CA GLN A 136 9.49 4.52 23.13
C GLN A 136 9.73 4.33 21.63
N ASP A 137 9.77 3.09 21.16
CA ASP A 137 10.04 2.71 19.78
C ASP A 137 8.75 2.58 18.94
N VAL A 138 7.58 2.80 19.55
CA VAL A 138 6.29 2.82 18.84
C VAL A 138 6.30 3.93 17.78
N PRO A 139 6.09 3.61 16.48
CA PRO A 139 6.08 4.61 15.41
C PRO A 139 5.03 5.70 15.62
N ALA A 140 5.26 6.88 15.02
CA ALA A 140 4.22 7.89 14.91
C ALA A 140 3.12 7.42 13.95
N PHE A 141 1.92 7.99 14.09
CA PHE A 141 0.82 7.73 13.16
C PHE A 141 1.26 7.94 11.71
N ALA A 142 0.97 6.94 10.85
CA ALA A 142 1.35 6.89 9.43
C ALA A 142 2.87 6.92 9.14
N GLN A 143 3.73 6.78 10.15
CA GLN A 143 5.18 6.83 9.93
C GLN A 143 5.65 5.68 9.06
N VAL A 144 5.13 4.46 9.27
CA VAL A 144 5.54 3.28 8.50
C VAL A 144 5.05 3.40 7.05
N TRP A 145 3.83 3.90 6.85
CA TRP A 145 3.31 4.22 5.53
C TRP A 145 4.22 5.22 4.80
N ALA A 146 4.61 6.32 5.48
CA ALA A 146 5.48 7.33 4.89
C ALA A 146 6.86 6.77 4.52
N LEU A 147 7.41 5.86 5.33
CA LEU A 147 8.66 5.17 5.02
C LEU A 147 8.54 4.32 3.75
N GLY A 148 7.45 3.56 3.59
CA GLY A 148 7.18 2.79 2.38
C GLY A 148 7.05 3.67 1.13
N PHE A 149 6.34 4.79 1.25
CA PHE A 149 6.20 5.77 0.17
C PHE A 149 7.56 6.33 -0.25
N MET A 150 8.36 6.79 0.72
CA MET A 150 9.69 7.36 0.44
C MET A 150 10.66 6.31 -0.11
N TYR A 151 10.56 5.06 0.33
CA TYR A 151 11.37 3.96 -0.21
C TYR A 151 11.15 3.77 -1.71
N ALA A 152 9.91 3.86 -2.20
CA ALA A 152 9.62 3.85 -3.63
C ALA A 152 10.17 5.10 -4.34
N VAL A 153 10.00 6.30 -3.75
CA VAL A 153 10.55 7.56 -4.32
C VAL A 153 12.06 7.46 -4.53
N GLU A 154 12.77 6.87 -3.57
CA GLU A 154 14.23 6.70 -3.60
C GLU A 154 14.69 5.67 -4.63
N ASN A 155 13.88 4.64 -4.91
CA ASN A 155 14.21 3.60 -5.89
C ASN A 155 13.83 3.98 -7.33
N TRP A 156 12.86 4.88 -7.54
CA TRP A 156 12.51 5.41 -8.85
C TRP A 156 12.55 6.95 -8.92
N PRO A 157 13.69 7.60 -8.58
CA PRO A 157 13.77 9.06 -8.45
C PRO A 157 13.42 9.78 -9.77
N GLN A 158 13.69 9.15 -10.91
CA GLN A 158 13.32 9.66 -12.23
C GLN A 158 11.80 9.84 -12.39
N GLU A 159 10.96 9.05 -11.73
CA GLU A 159 9.50 9.15 -11.82
C GLU A 159 8.97 10.40 -11.10
N TRP A 160 9.73 10.92 -10.13
CA TRP A 160 9.37 12.05 -9.26
C TRP A 160 10.04 13.37 -9.64
N VAL A 161 10.78 13.41 -10.75
CA VAL A 161 11.32 14.66 -11.30
C VAL A 161 10.18 15.56 -11.78
N ALA A 162 10.24 16.84 -11.41
CA ALA A 162 9.27 17.84 -11.82
C ALA A 162 9.02 17.82 -13.34
N PRO A 163 7.76 17.99 -13.79
CA PRO A 163 7.43 18.07 -15.22
C PRO A 163 8.27 19.12 -15.96
N ARG A 164 8.63 18.83 -17.21
CA ARG A 164 9.27 19.85 -18.08
C ARG A 164 8.33 20.99 -18.42
N ASP A 165 7.03 20.71 -18.43
CA ASP A 165 6.00 21.72 -18.60
C ASP A 165 5.92 22.62 -17.36
N LYS A 166 6.01 23.93 -17.58
CA LYS A 166 6.13 24.90 -16.49
C LYS A 166 4.83 25.08 -15.71
N GLU A 167 3.68 24.85 -16.34
CA GLU A 167 2.38 24.96 -15.67
C GLU A 167 2.15 23.74 -14.79
N ALA A 168 2.40 22.53 -15.33
CA ALA A 168 2.37 21.30 -14.55
C ALA A 168 3.39 21.31 -13.40
N ALA A 169 4.61 21.83 -13.62
CA ALA A 169 5.61 21.96 -12.56
C ALA A 169 5.15 22.89 -11.43
N ARG A 170 4.51 24.01 -11.76
CA ARG A 170 3.94 24.93 -10.76
C ARG A 170 2.76 24.31 -10.00
N ALA A 171 1.93 23.53 -10.68
CA ALA A 171 0.84 22.81 -10.02
C ALA A 171 1.37 21.80 -9.00
N VAL A 172 2.44 21.06 -9.33
CA VAL A 172 3.12 20.16 -8.39
C VAL A 172 3.75 20.94 -7.23
N GLU A 173 4.46 22.03 -7.50
CA GLU A 173 5.08 22.86 -6.45
C GLU A 173 4.05 23.49 -5.51
N ALA A 174 2.88 23.89 -6.01
CA ALA A 174 1.80 24.43 -5.18
C ALA A 174 1.11 23.37 -4.30
N ALA A 175 1.27 22.08 -4.61
CA ALA A 175 0.70 20.96 -3.87
C ALA A 175 1.65 20.39 -2.79
N MET A 176 2.93 20.78 -2.81
CA MET A 176 3.96 20.39 -1.83
C MET A 176 4.10 21.43 -0.72
#